data_AF-H5TS24-F1
#
_entry.id   AF-H5TS24-F1
#
_cell.length_a   1.000
_cell.length_b   1.000
_cell.length_c   1.000
_cell.angle_alpha   90.00
_cell.angle_beta   90.00
_cell.angle_gamma   90.00
#
_symmetry.space_group_name_H-M   'P 1'
#
loop_
_entity.id
_entity.type
_entity.pdbx_description
1 polymer ?
#
loop_
_entity_poly.entity_id
_entity_poly.type
_entity_poly.pdbx_seq_one_letter_code
_entity_poly.pdbx_strand_id
1 'polypeptide(L)'
;MTQTPTTAHLIRFTKRMPIEIPQMTPVTLLRKACAHYNQLNPHKRPADPLQVDADPAFFARIQVNYLRHGTTLYDQNRDALRKLAGNTAARNQIGGIIKARTLAKIAATYPHLAGEAHRQAMRTDRADTHRRDRQ
;
A
#
# COMPACT_ATOMS: atom_id res chain seq x y z
N MET A 1 33.22 -12.87 -2.27
CA MET A 1 32.19 -13.50 -1.41
C MET A 1 31.13 -12.46 -1.07
N THR A 2 30.00 -12.45 -1.77
CA THR A 2 28.85 -11.61 -1.39
C THR A 2 28.15 -12.27 -0.20
N GLN A 3 28.36 -11.75 1.00
CA GLN A 3 27.62 -12.22 2.18
C GLN A 3 26.13 -11.93 2.00
N THR A 4 25.29 -12.95 2.13
CA THR A 4 23.84 -12.79 2.16
C THR A 4 23.46 -11.98 3.40
N PRO A 5 22.73 -10.85 3.26
CA PRO A 5 22.34 -10.05 4.42
C PRO A 5 21.43 -10.85 5.35
N THR A 6 21.73 -10.83 6.66
CA THR A 6 20.90 -11.48 7.67
C THR A 6 19.52 -10.83 7.76
N THR A 7 18.53 -11.57 8.27
CA THR A 7 17.18 -11.04 8.55
C THR A 7 17.22 -9.77 9.40
N ALA A 8 18.11 -9.71 10.40
CA ALA A 8 18.28 -8.53 11.24
C ALA A 8 18.77 -7.30 10.45
N HIS A 9 19.70 -7.49 9.50
CA HIS A 9 20.14 -6.44 8.59
C HIS A 9 18.99 -5.94 7.71
N LEU A 10 18.21 -6.86 7.12
CA LEU A 10 17.07 -6.52 6.29
C LEU A 10 16.00 -5.73 7.07
N ILE A 11 15.68 -6.14 8.30
CA ILE A 11 14.73 -5.42 9.17
C ILE A 11 15.26 -4.02 9.50
N ARG A 12 16.53 -3.90 9.88
CA ARG A 12 17.16 -2.60 10.21
C ARG A 12 17.13 -1.66 9.00
N PHE A 13 17.47 -2.17 7.83
CA PHE A 13 17.41 -1.43 6.57
C PHE A 13 15.97 -0.98 6.28
N THR A 14 15.00 -1.90 6.37
CA THR A 14 13.58 -1.63 6.14
C THR A 14 13.04 -0.51 7.03
N LYS A 15 13.49 -0.42 8.29
CA LYS A 15 13.10 0.65 9.22
C LYS A 15 13.65 2.02 8.84
N ARG A 16 14.78 2.08 8.13
CA ARG A 16 15.49 3.32 7.76
C ARG A 16 15.24 3.78 6.33
N MET A 17 14.80 2.88 5.46
CA MET A 17 14.51 3.18 4.06
C MET A 17 13.54 4.39 3.97
N PRO A 18 13.81 5.39 3.11
CA PRO A 18 12.89 6.50 2.92
C PRO A 18 11.55 5.99 2.37
N ILE A 19 10.45 6.57 2.86
CA ILE A 19 9.12 6.37 2.30
C ILE A 19 8.60 7.75 1.91
N GLU A 20 8.41 7.91 0.62
CA GLU A 20 7.90 9.13 0.02
C GLU A 20 6.46 8.91 -0.41
N ILE A 21 5.58 9.82 0.00
CA ILE A 21 4.21 9.87 -0.47
C ILE A 21 4.13 11.14 -1.31
N PRO A 22 3.81 11.05 -2.61
CA PRO A 22 3.69 12.23 -3.45
C PRO A 22 2.59 13.13 -2.91
N GLN A 23 2.83 14.44 -2.96
CA GLN A 23 1.84 15.47 -2.63
C GLN A 23 0.99 15.75 -3.87
N MET A 24 -0.32 15.68 -3.72
CA MET A 24 -1.30 15.96 -4.77
C MET A 24 -2.47 16.73 -4.18
N THR A 25 -3.17 17.50 -5.01
CA THR A 25 -4.45 18.05 -4.60
C THR A 25 -5.47 16.92 -4.37
N PRO A 26 -6.44 17.06 -3.46
CA PRO A 26 -7.46 16.03 -3.21
C PRO A 26 -8.18 15.57 -4.48
N VAL A 27 -8.50 16.50 -5.39
CA VAL A 27 -9.14 16.21 -6.68
C VAL A 27 -8.24 15.36 -7.58
N THR A 28 -6.95 15.67 -7.62
CA THR A 28 -5.99 14.90 -8.44
C THR A 28 -5.78 13.49 -7.87
N LEU A 29 -5.67 13.39 -6.55
CA LEU A 29 -5.55 12.11 -5.85
C LEU A 29 -6.77 11.22 -6.13
N LEU A 30 -7.98 11.77 -5.96
CA LEU A 30 -9.23 11.07 -6.20
C LEU A 30 -9.31 10.53 -7.64
N ARG A 31 -9.06 11.39 -8.63
CA ARG A 31 -9.10 11.01 -10.04
C ARG A 31 -8.10 9.90 -10.38
N LYS A 32 -6.85 10.01 -9.89
CA LYS A 32 -5.83 8.97 -10.09
C LYS A 32 -6.20 7.66 -9.39
N ALA A 33 -6.77 7.72 -8.20
CA ALA A 33 -7.23 6.55 -7.47
C ALA A 33 -8.38 5.82 -8.17
N CYS A 34 -9.35 6.57 -8.73
CA CYS A 34 -10.43 6.00 -9.54
C CYS A 34 -9.89 5.34 -10.80
N ALA A 35 -9.03 6.02 -11.56
CA ALA A 35 -8.41 5.46 -12.76
C ALA A 35 -7.65 4.15 -12.47
N HIS A 36 -6.83 4.15 -11.41
CA HIS A 36 -6.10 2.96 -10.98
C HIS A 36 -7.04 1.83 -10.53
N TYR A 37 -8.10 2.12 -9.78
CA TYR A 37 -9.09 1.13 -9.39
C TYR A 37 -9.77 0.49 -10.61
N ASN A 38 -10.22 1.32 -11.57
CA ASN A 38 -10.90 0.89 -12.78
C ASN A 38 -9.99 0.02 -13.66
N GLN A 39 -8.72 0.41 -13.81
CA GLN A 39 -7.72 -0.38 -14.52
C GLN A 39 -7.53 -1.78 -13.90
N LEU A 40 -7.50 -1.88 -12.57
CA LEU A 40 -7.34 -3.16 -11.87
C LEU A 40 -8.63 -3.99 -11.78
N ASN A 41 -9.78 -3.39 -12.05
CA ASN A 41 -11.09 -4.03 -11.87
C ASN A 41 -12.01 -3.75 -13.07
N PRO A 42 -11.61 -4.11 -14.31
CA PRO A 42 -12.35 -3.74 -15.53
C PRO A 42 -13.77 -4.34 -15.58
N HIS A 43 -14.01 -5.44 -14.86
CA HIS A 43 -15.31 -6.12 -14.81
C HIS A 43 -16.24 -5.64 -13.67
N LYS A 44 -15.79 -4.70 -12.83
CA LYS A 44 -16.61 -4.16 -11.75
C LYS A 44 -17.22 -2.83 -12.16
N ARG A 45 -18.22 -2.39 -11.41
CA ARG A 45 -18.76 -1.03 -11.54
C ARG A 45 -17.62 -0.01 -11.42
N PRO A 46 -17.45 0.90 -12.39
CA PRO A 46 -16.41 1.91 -12.35
C PRO A 46 -16.53 2.80 -11.10
N ALA A 47 -15.39 3.11 -10.50
CA ALA A 47 -15.28 4.18 -9.53
C ALA A 47 -15.40 5.52 -10.27
N ASP A 48 -16.51 6.21 -10.07
CA ASP A 48 -16.78 7.53 -10.62
C ASP A 48 -17.34 8.44 -9.51
N PRO A 49 -16.63 9.52 -9.12
CA PRO A 49 -17.02 10.39 -8.02
C PRO A 49 -18.24 11.27 -8.34
N LEU A 50 -18.69 11.33 -9.60
CA LEU A 50 -19.89 12.08 -10.00
C LEU A 50 -21.17 11.25 -9.88
N GLN A 51 -21.07 9.97 -9.51
CA GLN A 51 -22.24 9.13 -9.31
C GLN A 51 -23.04 9.54 -8.08
N VAL A 52 -24.37 9.44 -8.18
CA VAL A 52 -25.33 9.87 -7.15
C VAL A 52 -25.18 9.12 -5.82
N ASP A 53 -24.65 7.90 -5.87
CA ASP A 53 -24.41 7.00 -4.73
C ASP A 53 -22.92 6.86 -4.39
N ALA A 54 -22.12 7.89 -4.70
CA ALA A 54 -20.71 7.97 -4.39
C ALA A 54 -20.44 7.77 -2.88
N ASP A 55 -19.98 6.58 -2.48
CA ASP A 55 -19.64 6.26 -1.10
C ASP A 55 -18.27 6.87 -0.68
N PRO A 56 -18.25 7.83 0.27
CA PRO A 56 -16.99 8.44 0.73
C PRO A 56 -16.01 7.43 1.33
N ALA A 57 -16.50 6.38 1.98
CA ALA A 57 -15.63 5.35 2.57
C ALA A 57 -14.94 4.51 1.48
N PHE A 58 -15.66 4.18 0.41
CA PHE A 58 -15.10 3.55 -0.78
C PHE A 58 -14.00 4.42 -1.40
N PHE A 59 -14.24 5.72 -1.59
CA PHE A 59 -13.24 6.62 -2.17
C PHE A 59 -12.01 6.81 -1.29
N ALA A 60 -12.18 6.91 0.03
CA ALA A 60 -11.06 6.93 0.97
C ALA A 60 -10.20 5.66 0.85
N ARG A 61 -10.85 4.49 0.76
CA ARG A 61 -10.18 3.19 0.62
C ARG A 61 -9.36 3.09 -0.67
N ILE A 62 -9.93 3.47 -1.82
CA ILE A 62 -9.20 3.37 -3.10
C ILE A 62 -8.07 4.41 -3.18
N GLN A 63 -8.22 5.60 -2.56
CA GLN A 63 -7.15 6.59 -2.48
C GLN A 63 -5.97 6.08 -1.64
N VAL A 64 -6.22 5.51 -0.46
CA VAL A 64 -5.16 4.89 0.35
C VAL A 64 -4.49 3.73 -0.40
N ASN A 65 -5.27 2.89 -1.09
CA ASN A 65 -4.73 1.80 -1.89
C ASN A 65 -3.89 2.29 -3.07
N TYR A 66 -4.32 3.34 -3.75
CA TYR A 66 -3.56 3.97 -4.83
C TYR A 66 -2.24 4.54 -4.32
N LEU A 67 -2.24 5.25 -3.19
CA LEU A 67 -1.01 5.76 -2.60
C LEU A 67 -0.05 4.63 -2.22
N ARG A 68 -0.56 3.55 -1.61
CA ARG A 68 0.26 2.40 -1.19
C ARG A 68 0.83 1.59 -2.36
N HIS A 69 0.10 1.46 -3.47
CA HIS A 69 0.47 0.54 -4.55
C HIS A 69 0.90 1.24 -5.84
N GLY A 70 0.21 2.32 -6.22
CA GLY A 70 0.41 3.02 -7.49
C GLY A 70 1.39 4.19 -7.46
N THR A 71 1.87 4.61 -6.29
CA THR A 71 2.75 5.80 -6.19
C THR A 71 4.07 5.58 -5.47
N THR A 72 4.14 4.58 -4.61
CA THR A 72 5.34 4.29 -3.85
C THR A 72 6.15 3.21 -4.56
N LEU A 73 7.49 3.31 -4.52
CA LEU A 73 8.42 2.18 -4.71
C LEU A 73 8.19 1.02 -3.70
N TYR A 74 7.10 1.07 -2.93
CA TYR A 74 6.62 0.09 -1.98
C TYR A 74 6.65 -1.31 -2.55
N ASP A 75 6.00 -1.58 -3.68
CA ASP A 75 5.95 -2.94 -4.21
C ASP A 75 7.34 -3.40 -4.68
N GLN A 76 8.11 -2.54 -5.35
CA GLN A 76 9.46 -2.88 -5.83
C GLN A 76 10.45 -3.13 -4.68
N ASN A 77 10.51 -2.23 -3.70
CA ASN A 77 11.39 -2.34 -2.53
C ASN A 77 10.95 -3.49 -1.62
N ARG A 78 9.64 -3.66 -1.40
CA ARG A 78 9.10 -4.78 -0.64
C ARG A 78 9.43 -6.10 -1.32
N ASP A 79 9.23 -6.20 -2.63
CA ASP A 79 9.44 -7.46 -3.34
C ASP A 79 10.94 -7.78 -3.45
N ALA A 80 11.80 -6.78 -3.62
CA ALA A 80 13.26 -6.94 -3.56
C ALA A 80 13.72 -7.42 -2.17
N LEU A 81 13.29 -6.78 -1.09
CA LEU A 81 13.64 -7.16 0.28
C LEU A 81 13.06 -8.53 0.67
N ARG A 82 11.86 -8.87 0.19
CA ARG A 82 11.25 -10.19 0.40
C ARG A 82 11.99 -11.30 -0.34
N LYS A 83 12.54 -11.04 -1.52
CA LYS A 83 13.39 -12.00 -2.27
C LYS A 83 14.71 -12.28 -1.54
N LEU A 84 15.25 -11.30 -0.82
CA LEU A 84 16.48 -11.46 -0.03
C LEU A 84 16.25 -12.15 1.32
N ALA A 85 15.01 -12.23 1.79
CA ALA A 85 14.68 -12.82 3.08
C ALA A 85 14.51 -14.35 2.95
N GLY A 86 15.34 -15.10 3.67
CA GLY A 86 15.40 -16.56 3.56
C GLY A 86 14.20 -17.35 4.13
N ASN A 87 13.22 -16.71 4.75
CA ASN A 87 12.03 -17.41 5.28
C ASN A 87 10.76 -16.56 5.30
N THR A 88 9.61 -17.24 5.42
CA THR A 88 8.27 -16.61 5.42
C THR A 88 8.05 -15.64 6.57
N ALA A 89 8.55 -15.94 7.76
CA ALA A 89 8.39 -15.07 8.93
C ALA A 89 9.08 -13.71 8.71
N ALA A 90 10.32 -13.73 8.20
CA ALA A 90 11.08 -12.54 7.85
C ALA A 90 10.37 -11.72 6.75
N ARG A 91 9.86 -12.39 5.71
CA ARG A 91 9.09 -11.73 4.64
C ARG A 91 7.85 -11.02 5.16
N ASN A 92 7.11 -11.65 6.09
CA ASN A 92 5.91 -11.07 6.70
C ASN A 92 6.26 -9.90 7.63
N GLN A 93 7.32 -10.03 8.41
CA GLN A 93 7.79 -8.96 9.29
C GLN A 93 8.24 -7.72 8.50
N ILE A 94 9.03 -7.92 7.44
CA ILE A 94 9.47 -6.84 6.54
C ILE A 94 8.25 -6.18 5.90
N GLY A 95 7.33 -6.96 5.34
CA GLY A 95 6.09 -6.44 4.74
C GLY A 95 5.27 -5.60 5.72
N GLY A 96 5.10 -6.07 6.96
CA GLY A 96 4.37 -5.35 8.01
C GLY A 96 5.03 -4.02 8.39
N ILE A 97 6.37 -3.97 8.47
CA ILE A 97 7.11 -2.73 8.76
C ILE A 97 6.89 -1.72 7.64
N ILE A 98 7.05 -2.13 6.37
CA ILE A 98 6.87 -1.22 5.23
C ILE A 98 5.42 -0.72 5.21
N LYS A 99 4.43 -1.62 5.33
CA LYS A 99 3.01 -1.27 5.35
C LYS A 99 2.70 -0.24 6.44
N ALA A 100 3.11 -0.50 7.67
CA ALA A 100 2.85 0.39 8.81
C ALA A 100 3.45 1.78 8.58
N ARG A 101 4.71 1.85 8.13
CA ARG A 101 5.38 3.13 7.85
C ARG A 101 4.74 3.88 6.68
N THR A 102 4.35 3.18 5.61
CA THR A 102 3.63 3.78 4.47
C THR A 102 2.30 4.36 4.90
N LEU A 103 1.48 3.61 5.65
CA LEU A 103 0.17 4.08 6.11
C LEU A 103 0.30 5.26 7.09
N ALA A 104 1.30 5.24 7.98
CA ALA A 104 1.59 6.38 8.84
C ALA A 104 1.97 7.63 8.03
N LYS A 105 2.81 7.48 7.00
CA LYS A 105 3.19 8.59 6.12
C LYS A 105 2.01 9.11 5.29
N ILE A 106 1.12 8.23 4.84
CA ILE A 106 -0.13 8.62 4.17
C ILE A 106 -1.00 9.44 5.12
N ALA A 107 -1.22 8.97 6.36
CA ALA A 107 -2.02 9.69 7.36
C ALA A 107 -1.45 11.08 7.67
N ALA A 108 -0.12 11.20 7.77
CA ALA A 108 0.54 12.49 8.00
C ALA A 108 0.45 13.43 6.78
N THR A 109 0.48 12.88 5.56
CA THR A 109 0.45 13.65 4.31
C THR A 109 -0.96 14.08 3.93
N TYR A 110 -1.95 13.23 4.18
CA TYR A 110 -3.35 13.43 3.85
C TYR A 110 -4.22 13.21 5.09
N PRO A 111 -4.39 14.24 5.96
CA PRO A 111 -5.12 14.10 7.22
C PRO A 111 -6.56 13.58 7.05
N HIS A 112 -7.25 13.94 5.97
CA HIS A 112 -8.59 13.45 5.66
C HIS A 112 -8.66 11.93 5.37
N LEU A 113 -7.53 11.28 5.07
CA LEU A 113 -7.42 9.83 4.87
C LEU A 113 -6.90 9.10 6.12
N ALA A 114 -6.56 9.81 7.20
CA ALA A 114 -5.95 9.20 8.38
C ALA A 114 -6.80 8.06 8.94
N GLY A 115 -8.11 8.23 9.05
CA GLY A 115 -9.01 7.19 9.56
C GLY A 115 -8.92 5.89 8.74
N GLU A 116 -8.92 5.97 7.41
CA GLU A 116 -8.78 4.79 6.56
C GLU A 116 -7.37 4.19 6.62
N ALA A 117 -6.33 5.02 6.65
CA ALA A 117 -4.96 4.54 6.79
C ALA A 117 -4.76 3.74 8.09
N HIS A 118 -5.31 4.22 9.21
CA HIS A 118 -5.29 3.51 10.49
C HIS A 118 -6.09 2.20 10.42
N ARG A 119 -7.31 2.22 9.84
CA ARG A 119 -8.09 0.99 9.64
C ARG A 119 -7.32 -0.07 8.86
N GLN A 120 -6.62 0.32 7.80
CA GLN A 120 -5.81 -0.62 7.02
C GLN A 120 -4.55 -1.10 7.75
N ALA A 121 -3.99 -0.29 8.65
CA ALA A 121 -2.82 -0.68 9.45
C ALA A 121 -3.17 -1.78 10.46
N MET A 122 -4.38 -1.73 11.02
CA MET A 122 -4.87 -2.73 11.98
C MET A 122 -5.28 -4.06 11.33
N ARG A 123 -5.56 -4.08 10.03
CA ARG A 123 -5.85 -5.31 9.29
C ARG A 123 -4.56 -6.07 9.03
N THR A 124 -4.47 -7.32 9.48
CA THR A 124 -3.37 -8.23 9.14
C THR A 124 -3.44 -8.62 7.67
N ASP A 125 -2.28 -8.69 7.00
CA ASP A 125 -2.17 -9.01 5.55
C ASP A 125 -2.59 -10.45 5.18
N ARG A 126 -3.04 -11.27 6.15
CA ARG A 126 -3.46 -12.66 5.93
C ARG A 126 -4.59 -12.80 4.90
N ALA A 127 -5.36 -11.74 4.62
CA ALA A 127 -6.49 -11.78 3.71
C ALA A 127 -6.18 -11.51 2.22
N ASP A 128 -5.03 -10.91 1.87
CA ASP A 128 -4.77 -10.47 0.48
C ASP A 128 -3.99 -11.49 -0.37
N THR A 129 -3.39 -12.52 0.23
CA THR A 129 -2.70 -13.59 -0.51
C THR A 129 -3.66 -14.50 -1.27
N HIS A 130 -4.88 -14.76 -0.76
CA HIS A 130 -5.86 -15.65 -1.41
C HIS A 130 -6.66 -15.01 -2.55
N ARG A 131 -6.43 -13.74 -2.88
CA ARG A 131 -7.10 -13.06 -4.01
C ARG A 131 -6.32 -13.14 -5.33
N ARG A 132 -5.04 -13.54 -5.30
CA ARG A 132 -4.23 -13.75 -6.51
C ARG A 132 -4.29 -15.18 -7.04
N ASP A 133 -4.71 -16.13 -6.19
CA ASP A 133 -4.79 -17.56 -6.56
C ASP A 133 -6.16 -17.95 -7.14
N ARG A 134 -7.00 -16.98 -7.50
CA ARG A 134 -8.29 -17.20 -8.17
C ARG A 134 -8.43 -16.30 -9.40
N GLN A 135 -7.46 -16.37 -10.30
CA GLN A 135 -7.62 -16.02 -11.72
C GLN A 135 -7.23 -17.23 -12.55
#